data_AF-A0A2S2G2L2-F1
#
_entry.id   AF-A0A2S2G2L2-F1
#
_cell.length_a   1.000
_cell.length_b   1.000
_cell.length_c   1.000
_cell.angle_alpha   90.00
_cell.angle_beta   90.00
_cell.angle_gamma   90.00
#
_symmetry.space_group_name_H-M   'P 1'
#
loop_
_entity.id
_entity.type
_entity.pdbx_description
1 polymer ?
#
loop_
_entity_poly.entity_id
_entity_poly.type
_entity_poly.pdbx_seq_one_letter_code
_entity_poly.pdbx_strand_id
1 'polypeptide(L)' 'MEAHTGDQLLTHGRTVGEQDRVAEIIEVLGEGGSPPYRLRNQDGHESIMAPGPDSVVQHTGCQGKER' A
#
# COMPACT_ATOMS: atom_id res chain seq x y z
N MET A 1 -4.91 -10.82 0.54
CA MET A 1 -4.57 -9.51 -0.04
C MET A 1 -3.24 -9.72 -0.73
N GLU A 2 -3.23 -9.72 -2.05
CA GLU A 2 -2.00 -9.86 -2.85
C GLU A 2 -1.61 -8.44 -3.31
N ALA A 3 -0.39 -8.04 -2.97
CA ALA A 3 0.16 -6.75 -3.34
C ALA A 3 1.30 -6.96 -4.32
N HIS A 4 1.37 -6.17 -5.40
CA HIS A 4 2.46 -6.22 -6.37
C HIS A 4 3.33 -4.96 -6.29
N THR A 5 4.55 -5.09 -6.79
CA THR A 5 5.46 -3.95 -6.97
C THR A 5 4.84 -2.95 -7.94
N GLY A 6 4.70 -1.70 -7.51
CA GLY A 6 4.08 -0.60 -8.25
C GLY A 6 2.65 -0.25 -7.78
N ASP A 7 2.06 -1.04 -6.89
CA ASP A 7 0.74 -0.73 -6.31
C ASP A 7 0.81 0.30 -5.19
N GLN A 8 -0.32 0.96 -4.92
CA GLN A 8 -0.42 1.88 -3.80
C GLN A 8 -1.09 1.19 -2.60
N LEU A 9 -0.42 1.18 -1.47
CA LEU A 9 -0.99 0.74 -0.20
C LEU A 9 -1.61 1.94 0.52
N LEU A 10 -2.93 1.89 0.69
CA LEU A 10 -3.69 2.82 1.53
C LEU A 10 -3.95 2.16 2.88
N THR A 11 -3.45 2.74 3.95
CA THR A 11 -3.79 2.30 5.31
C THR A 11 -4.76 3.29 5.92
N HIS A 12 -6.00 2.86 6.13
CA HIS A 12 -7.01 3.68 6.80
C HIS A 12 -6.77 3.69 8.31
N GLY A 13 -6.67 4.89 8.87
CA GLY A 13 -6.73 5.07 10.31
C GLY A 13 -8.12 4.76 10.83
N ARG A 14 -8.23 3.89 11.84
CA ARG A 14 -9.52 3.57 12.47
C ARG A 14 -10.07 4.74 13.30
N THR A 15 -9.22 5.71 13.64
CA THR A 15 -9.53 6.84 14.53
C THR A 15 -9.72 8.13 13.74
N VAL A 16 -10.73 8.93 14.11
CA VAL A 16 -10.94 10.27 13.54
C VAL A 16 -9.72 11.14 13.89
N GLY A 17 -8.86 11.42 12.90
CA GLY A 17 -7.61 12.19 13.06
C GLY A 17 -6.35 11.43 12.65
N GLU A 18 -6.40 10.11 12.47
CA GLU A 18 -5.33 9.38 11.78
C GLU A 18 -5.45 9.63 10.29
N GLN A 19 -4.53 10.43 9.76
CA GLN A 19 -4.43 10.71 8.33
C GLN A 19 -4.20 9.41 7.57
N ASP A 20 -4.97 9.22 6.50
CA ASP A 20 -4.78 8.11 5.57
C ASP A 20 -3.32 8.08 5.12
N ARG A 21 -2.65 6.96 5.36
CA ARG A 21 -1.26 6.78 4.92
C ARG A 21 -1.27 6.10 3.57
N VAL A 22 -0.88 6.85 2.55
CA VAL A 22 -0.63 6.34 1.20
C VAL A 22 0.87 6.08 1.07
N ALA A 23 1.24 4.85 0.74
CA ALA A 23 2.60 4.47 0.43
C ALA A 23 2.64 3.63 -0.84
N GLU A 24 3.68 3.80 -1.64
CA GLU A 24 3.87 3.01 -2.87
C GLU A 24 4.64 1.73 -2.56
N ILE A 25 4.17 0.59 -3.02
CA ILE A 25 4.83 -0.70 -2.85
C ILE A 25 5.98 -0.75 -3.87
N ILE A 26 7.21 -0.59 -3.39
CA ILE A 26 8.40 -0.62 -4.24
C ILE A 26 9.00 -2.02 -4.37
N GLU A 27 8.72 -2.90 -3.41
CA GLU A 27 9.21 -4.28 -3.42
C GLU A 27 8.34 -5.16 -2.53
N VAL A 28 8.07 -6.37 -3.00
CA VAL A 28 7.33 -7.39 -2.25
C VAL A 28 8.35 -8.44 -1.82
N LEU A 29 8.57 -8.59 -0.52
CA LEU A 29 9.58 -9.53 0.00
C LEU A 29 8.99 -10.91 0.28
N GLY A 30 7.67 -11.03 0.43
CA GLY A 30 7.00 -12.31 0.62
C GLY A 30 6.65 -13.00 -0.70
N GLU A 31 6.72 -14.33 -0.69
CA GLU A 31 6.33 -15.15 -1.84
C GLU A 31 4.85 -14.94 -2.19
N GLY A 32 4.58 -14.73 -3.48
CA GLY A 32 3.22 -14.61 -4.01
C GLY A 32 2.44 -13.37 -3.54
N GLY A 33 3.11 -12.28 -3.17
CA GLY A 33 2.40 -11.10 -2.68
C GLY A 33 2.03 -11.21 -1.22
N SER A 34 2.82 -11.92 -0.40
CA SER A 34 2.65 -12.02 1.05
C SER A 34 3.46 -10.96 1.82
N PRO A 35 3.08 -10.56 3.04
CA PRO A 35 3.91 -9.72 3.90
C PRO A 35 5.24 -10.41 4.21
N PRO A 36 6.35 -9.67 4.38
CA PRO A 36 6.43 -8.21 4.43
C PRO A 36 6.56 -7.54 3.05
N TYR A 37 6.11 -6.29 2.96
CA TYR A 37 6.30 -5.45 1.77
C TYR A 37 7.15 -4.24 2.11
N ARG A 38 7.96 -3.81 1.14
CA ARG A 38 8.72 -2.59 1.20
C ARG A 38 7.91 -1.49 0.54
N LEU A 39 7.55 -0.51 1.36
CA LEU A 39 6.76 0.64 0.97
C LEU A 39 7.67 1.86 0.89
N ARG A 40 7.34 2.80 0.02
CA ARG A 40 7.96 4.11 -0.06
C ARG A 40 6.90 5.18 0.16
N ASN A 41 7.12 6.00 1.18
CA ASN A 41 6.27 7.16 1.44
C ASN A 41 6.58 8.28 0.43
N GLN A 42 5.66 9.24 0.30
CA GLN A 42 5.86 10.43 -0.54
C GLN A 42 7.06 11.30 -0.10
N ASP A 43 7.47 11.19 1.16
CA ASP A 43 8.68 11.81 1.71
C ASP A 43 9.98 11.15 1.17
N GLY A 44 9.86 10.05 0.42
CA GLY A 44 10.97 9.26 -0.09
C GLY A 44 11.50 8.22 0.90
N HIS A 45 10.99 8.22 2.13
CA HIS A 45 11.38 7.26 3.16
C HIS A 45 10.82 5.87 2.86
N GLU A 46 11.72 4.89 2.79
CA GLU A 46 11.39 3.49 2.59
C GLU A 46 11.13 2.83 3.96
N SER A 47 10.07 2.04 4.07
CA SER A 47 9.77 1.30 5.29
C SER A 47 9.20 -0.07 4.96
N ILE A 48 9.70 -1.08 5.66
CA ILE A 48 9.16 -2.44 5.56
C ILE A 48 7.97 -2.53 6.51
N MET A 49 6.80 -2.86 5.97
CA MET A 49 5.57 -2.97 6.72
C MET A 49 4.85 -4.28 6.37
N ALA A 50 4.24 -4.89 7.39
CA ALA A 50 3.22 -5.90 7.20
C ALA A 50 1.83 -5.23 7.24
N PRO A 51 1.06 -5.21 6.13
CA PRO A 51 -0.29 -4.67 6.12
C PRO A 51 -1.18 -5.43 7.10
N GLY A 52 -2.02 -4.68 7.78
CA GLY A 52 -3.05 -5.21 8.65
C GLY A 52 -4.35 -5.48 7.89
N PRO A 53 -5.41 -5.92 8.58
CA PRO A 53 -6.72 -6.11 7.98
C PRO A 53 -7.32 -4.81 7.41
N ASP A 54 -6.91 -3.65 7.92
CA ASP A 54 -7.37 -2.32 7.48
C ASP A 54 -6.53 -1.71 6.33
N SER A 55 -5.59 -2.47 5.77
CA SER A 55 -4.76 -2.02 4.65
C SER A 55 -5.40 -2.41 3.32
N VAL A 56 -5.57 -1.43 2.44
CA VAL A 56 -6.17 -1.61 1.11
C VAL A 56 -5.09 -1.40 0.06
N VAL A 57 -4.87 -2.41 -0.79
CA VAL A 57 -3.99 -2.29 -1.96
C VAL A 57 -4.81 -1.75 -3.12
N GLN A 58 -4.47 -0.56 -3.59
CA GLN A 58 -5.02 0.03 -4.80
C GLN A 58 -4.13 -0.33 -5.98
N HIS A 59 -4.60 -1.31 -6.77
CA HIS A 59 -4.01 -1.64 -8.06
C HIS A 59 -4.32 -0.53 -9.05
N THR A 60 -3.31 0.25 -9.43
CA THR A 60 -3.48 1.37 -10.38
C THR A 60 -3.75 0.89 -11.83
N GLY A 61 -3.82 -0.43 -12.06
CA GLY A 61 -3.96 -1.06 -13.36
C GLY A 61 -5.29 -0.88 -14.11
N CYS A 62 -6.35 -0.27 -13.54
CA CYS A 62 -7.60 -0.09 -14.29
C CYS A 62 -8.55 1.00 -13.78
N GLN A 63 -8.06 2.11 -13.19
CA GLN A 63 -8.97 3.24 -12.95
C GLN A 63 -9.23 4.00 -14.25
N GLY A 64 -10.21 3.46 -14.98
CA GLY A 64 -10.99 4.18 -15.97
C GLY A 64 -11.39 5.53 -15.43
N LYS A 65 -10.93 6.55 -16.15
CA LYS A 65 -11.46 7.91 -16.05
C LYS A 65 -12.84 7.90 -16.71
N GLU A 66 -13.89 7.67 -15.96
CA GLU A 66 -15.28 7.97 -16.37
C GLU A 66 -15.80 8.99 -15.34
N ARG A 67 -15.51 10.28 -15.57
CA ARG A 67 -16.35 11.29 -16.23
C ARG A 67 -17.54 11.73 -15.36
#